data_AF-Q3A0W6-F1
#
_entry.id   AF-Q3A0W6-F1
#
_cell.length_a   1.000
_cell.length_b   1.000
_cell.length_c   1.000
_cell.angle_alpha   90.00
_cell.angle_beta   90.00
_cell.angle_gamma   90.00
#
_symmetry.space_group_name_H-M   'P 1'
#
loop_
_entity.id
_entity.type
_entity.pdbx_description
1 polymer ?
#
loop_
_entity_poly.entity_id
_entity_poly.type
_entity_poly.pdbx_seq_one_letter_code
_entity_poly.pdbx_strand_id
1 'polypeptide(L)'
;MSQDNHYILGIHVDDRIKRASDVQQLLTDYGCNIKTRIGLHEVTGNFCAGFGLILLEMIGDADKIGELAKKLDAIEGVSIQQMVFEHP
;
A
#
# COMPACT_ATOMS: atom_id res chain seq x y z
N MET A 1 -8.32 10.69 25.31
CA MET A 1 -8.13 9.50 24.46
C MET A 1 -7.01 9.89 23.53
N SER A 2 -5.80 9.38 23.75
CA SER A 2 -4.69 9.54 22.82
C SER A 2 -5.15 9.03 21.45
N GLN A 3 -5.14 9.91 20.45
CA GLN A 3 -5.48 9.51 19.08
C GLN A 3 -4.32 8.68 18.54
N ASP A 4 -4.58 7.46 18.09
CA ASP A 4 -3.56 6.64 17.46
C ASP A 4 -2.99 7.36 16.21
N ASN A 5 -1.70 7.21 15.95
CA ASN A 5 -1.07 7.81 14.76
C ASN A 5 -1.74 7.30 13.48
N HIS A 6 -1.89 8.17 12.47
CA HIS A 6 -2.29 7.72 11.15
C HIS A 6 -1.08 7.27 10.35
N TYR A 7 -1.15 6.06 9.81
CA TYR A 7 -0.15 5.49 8.92
C TYR A 7 -0.73 5.36 7.52
N ILE A 8 -0.16 6.08 6.56
CA ILE A 8 -0.53 6.00 5.15
C ILE A 8 0.61 5.34 4.38
N LEU A 9 0.31 4.24 3.68
CA LEU A 9 1.23 3.58 2.76
C LEU A 9 0.80 3.86 1.31
N GLY A 10 1.73 4.40 0.53
CA GLY A 10 1.61 4.49 -0.93
C GLY A 10 2.38 3.36 -1.59
N ILE A 11 1.70 2.62 -2.45
CA ILE A 11 2.24 1.46 -3.17
C ILE A 11 2.19 1.76 -4.66
N HIS A 12 3.36 1.99 -5.27
CA HIS A 12 3.50 2.15 -6.71
C HIS A 12 3.87 0.82 -7.34
N VAL A 13 3.19 0.42 -8.42
CA VAL A 13 3.40 -0.85 -9.11
C VAL A 13 3.63 -0.59 -10.59
N ASP A 14 4.75 -1.08 -11.15
CA ASP A 14 5.19 -0.71 -12.50
C ASP A 14 4.65 -1.61 -13.64
N ASP A 15 4.46 -2.91 -13.37
CA ASP A 15 3.87 -3.87 -14.33
C ASP A 15 2.81 -4.72 -13.62
N ARG A 16 1.61 -4.15 -13.52
CA ARG A 16 0.47 -4.71 -12.76
C ARG A 16 0.14 -6.15 -13.18
N ILE A 17 0.35 -6.55 -14.43
CA ILE A 17 -0.16 -7.85 -14.92
C ILE A 17 0.60 -9.02 -14.27
N LYS A 18 1.91 -8.89 -14.05
CA LYS A 18 2.72 -9.98 -13.49
C LYS A 18 2.77 -10.00 -11.96
N ARG A 19 2.57 -8.84 -11.32
CA ARG A 19 2.82 -8.67 -9.87
C ARG A 19 1.56 -8.44 -9.04
N ALA A 20 0.39 -8.29 -9.68
CA ALA A 20 -0.86 -8.07 -8.96
C ALA A 20 -1.23 -9.21 -7.99
N SER A 21 -0.91 -10.47 -8.30
CA SER A 21 -1.21 -11.61 -7.40
C SER A 21 -0.50 -11.49 -6.07
N ASP A 22 0.80 -11.18 -6.11
CA ASP A 22 1.67 -11.18 -4.92
C ASP A 22 1.31 -10.01 -4.00
N VAL A 23 1.09 -8.83 -4.59
CA VAL A 23 0.58 -7.65 -3.87
C VAL A 23 -0.80 -7.95 -3.28
N GLN A 24 -1.73 -8.50 -4.06
CA GLN A 24 -3.08 -8.81 -3.57
C GLN A 24 -3.08 -9.84 -2.44
N GLN A 25 -2.21 -10.84 -2.49
CA GLN A 25 -2.08 -11.83 -1.43
C GLN A 25 -1.64 -11.16 -0.12
N LEU A 26 -0.60 -10.32 -0.16
CA LEU A 26 -0.16 -9.56 1.02
C LEU A 26 -1.26 -8.64 1.55
N LEU A 27 -1.98 -7.92 0.69
CA LEU A 27 -3.09 -7.07 1.13
C LEU A 27 -4.23 -7.87 1.77
N THR A 28 -4.42 -9.12 1.35
CA THR A 28 -5.43 -10.02 1.91
C THR A 28 -4.98 -10.54 3.28
N ASP A 29 -3.73 -10.98 3.39
CA ASP A 29 -3.15 -11.50 4.64
C ASP A 29 -3.12 -10.43 5.75
N TYR A 30 -2.97 -9.16 5.37
CA TYR A 30 -2.95 -8.02 6.29
C TYR A 30 -4.29 -7.27 6.35
N GLY A 31 -5.39 -7.84 5.85
CA GLY A 31 -6.68 -7.17 5.75
C GLY A 31 -7.21 -6.60 7.07
N CYS A 32 -6.94 -7.24 8.20
CA CYS A 32 -7.34 -6.75 9.53
C CYS A 32 -6.57 -5.49 9.99
N ASN A 33 -5.44 -5.19 9.34
CA ASN A 33 -4.61 -4.01 9.62
C ASN A 33 -4.87 -2.88 8.63
N ILE A 34 -5.75 -3.05 7.65
CA ILE A 34 -6.06 -2.05 6.62
C ILE A 34 -7.43 -1.45 6.93
N LYS A 35 -7.47 -0.18 7.27
CA LYS A 35 -8.71 0.56 7.50
C LYS A 35 -9.31 1.08 6.21
N THR A 36 -8.46 1.56 5.30
CA THR A 36 -8.88 2.12 4.01
C THR A 36 -7.95 1.62 2.92
N ARG A 37 -8.51 1.24 1.76
CA ARG A 37 -7.76 0.86 0.55
C ARG A 37 -8.32 1.56 -0.67
N ILE A 38 -7.52 2.40 -1.31
CA ILE A 38 -7.89 3.12 -2.54
C ILE A 38 -6.96 2.69 -3.66
N GLY A 39 -7.52 2.15 -4.74
CA GLY A 39 -6.79 1.92 -5.99
C GLY A 39 -6.94 3.14 -6.89
N LEU A 40 -5.82 3.75 -7.26
CA LEU A 40 -5.72 4.85 -8.20
C LEU A 40 -5.17 4.30 -9.51
N HIS A 41 -5.99 4.36 -10.56
CA HIS A 41 -5.61 3.94 -11.90
C HIS A 41 -5.09 5.15 -12.67
N GLU A 42 -3.90 5.04 -13.26
CA GLU A 42 -3.35 6.12 -14.07
C GLU A 42 -3.86 5.99 -15.52
N VAL A 43 -4.60 7.00 -15.97
CA VAL A 43 -5.13 7.07 -17.34
C VAL A 43 -4.23 8.01 -18.15
N THR A 44 -3.11 7.50 -18.66
CA THR A 44 -2.29 8.26 -19.62
C THR A 44 -2.74 7.97 -21.06
N GLY A 45 -3.74 8.70 -21.56
CA GLY A 45 -4.19 8.59 -22.95
C GLY A 45 -4.64 7.18 -23.38
N ASN A 46 -4.67 6.91 -24.69
CA ASN A 46 -5.25 5.71 -25.34
C ASN A 46 -4.62 4.34 -24.96
N PHE A 47 -3.72 4.29 -23.98
CA PHE A 47 -3.14 3.06 -23.45
C PHE A 47 -3.40 2.99 -21.96
N CYS A 48 -4.06 1.91 -21.50
CA CYS A 48 -4.07 1.56 -20.08
C CYS A 48 -2.61 1.42 -19.64
N ALA A 49 -2.12 2.39 -18.87
CA ALA A 49 -0.80 2.34 -18.29
C ALA A 49 -0.69 1.08 -17.42
N GLY A 50 0.38 0.31 -17.59
CA GLY A 50 0.67 -0.87 -16.74
C GLY A 50 0.97 -0.51 -15.28
N PHE A 51 1.00 0.80 -14.97
CA PHE A 51 1.36 1.41 -13.71
C PHE A 51 0.11 1.66 -12.86
N GLY A 52 0.19 1.42 -11.56
CA GLY A 52 -0.92 1.63 -10.64
C GLY A 52 -0.46 2.07 -9.26
N LEU A 53 -1.20 3.00 -8.65
CA LEU A 53 -0.94 3.49 -7.30
C LEU A 53 -2.03 2.95 -6.36
N ILE A 54 -1.64 2.41 -5.20
CA ILE A 54 -2.57 1.99 -4.15
C ILE A 54 -2.23 2.79 -2.89
N LEU A 55 -3.25 3.39 -2.28
CA LEU A 55 -3.13 4.03 -0.97
C LEU A 55 -3.80 3.15 0.08
N LEU A 56 -3.08 2.90 1.17
CA LEU A 56 -3.60 2.21 2.34
C LEU A 56 -3.54 3.12 3.55
N GLU A 57 -4.65 3.24 4.28
CA GLU A 57 -4.64 3.69 5.67
C GLU A 57 -4.55 2.44 6.55
N MET A 58 -3.51 2.39 7.37
CA MET A 58 -3.22 1.25 8.24
C MET A 58 -3.66 1.52 9.68
N ILE A 59 -4.03 0.45 10.38
CA ILE A 59 -4.38 0.46 11.80
C ILE A 59 -3.68 -0.68 12.56
N GLY A 60 -3.48 -0.45 13.85
CA GLY A 60 -2.85 -1.40 14.75
C GLY A 60 -1.36 -1.14 14.94
N ASP A 61 -0.61 -2.22 15.17
CA ASP A 61 0.79 -2.17 15.58
C ASP A 61 1.72 -1.63 14.47
N ALA A 62 2.54 -0.64 14.82
CA ALA A 62 3.54 -0.06 13.93
C ALA A 62 4.53 -1.12 13.40
N ASP A 63 4.84 -2.15 14.18
CA ASP A 63 5.72 -3.24 13.74
C ASP A 63 5.07 -4.05 12.61
N LYS A 64 3.76 -4.29 12.69
CA LYS A 64 3.00 -4.98 11.62
C LYS A 64 2.90 -4.16 10.35
N ILE A 65 2.76 -2.84 10.49
CA ILE A 65 2.74 -1.89 9.38
C ILE A 65 4.11 -1.89 8.67
N GLY A 66 5.19 -1.83 9.45
CA GLY A 66 6.55 -1.91 8.92
C GLY A 66 6.88 -3.27 8.29
N GLU A 67 6.35 -4.36 8.84
CA GLU A 67 6.48 -5.71 8.25
C GLU A 67 5.83 -5.78 6.87
N LEU A 68 4.59 -5.27 6.73
CA LEU A 68 3.90 -5.22 5.44
C LEU A 68 4.66 -4.36 4.43
N ALA A 69 5.08 -3.16 4.83
CA ALA A 69 5.82 -2.24 3.96
C ALA A 69 7.10 -2.91 3.40
N LYS A 70 7.88 -3.58 4.25
CA LYS A 70 9.08 -4.32 3.82
C LYS A 70 8.77 -5.48 2.88
N LYS A 71 7.72 -6.24 3.16
CA LYS A 71 7.31 -7.37 2.29
C LYS A 71 6.87 -6.90 0.91
N LEU A 72 6.15 -5.77 0.84
CA LEU A 72 5.73 -5.17 -0.43
C LEU A 72 6.92 -4.60 -1.20
N ASP A 73 7.84 -3.89 -0.54
CA ASP A 73 9.03 -3.29 -1.17
C ASP A 73 10.02 -4.36 -1.69
N ALA A 74 9.99 -5.57 -1.12
CA ALA A 74 10.77 -6.72 -1.61
C ALA A 74 10.23 -7.31 -2.93
N ILE A 75 9.03 -6.93 -3.38
CA ILE A 75 8.47 -7.38 -4.66
C ILE A 75 9.10 -6.54 -5.78
N GLU A 76 9.75 -7.21 -6.73
CA GLU A 76 10.34 -6.55 -7.89
C GLU A 76 9.28 -5.75 -8.68
N GLY A 77 9.55 -4.47 -8.91
CA GLY A 77 8.65 -3.54 -9.60
C GLY A 77 7.56 -2.93 -8.71
N VAL A 78 7.71 -3.06 -7.38
CA VAL A 78 6.91 -2.34 -6.38
C VAL A 78 7.79 -1.33 -5.66
N SER A 79 7.28 -0.13 -5.41
CA SER A 79 7.91 0.87 -4.56
C SER A 79 6.94 1.35 -3.49
N ILE A 80 7.45 1.51 -2.27
CA ILE A 80 6.65 1.91 -1.11
C ILE A 80 7.08 3.27 -0.59
N GLN A 81 6.10 4.09 -0.25
CA GLN A 81 6.26 5.32 0.52
C GLN A 81 5.39 5.28 1.76
N GLN A 82 5.89 5.82 2.87
CA GLN A 82 5.16 5.87 4.14
C GLN A 82 5.04 7.32 4.62
N MET A 83 3.84 7.69 5.05
CA MET A 83 3.53 8.96 5.70
C MET A 83 2.88 8.68 7.06
N VAL A 84 3.40 9.33 8.11
CA VAL A 84 2.90 9.15 9.48
C VAL A 84 2.42 10.50 10.00
N PHE A 85 1.20 10.55 10.51
CA PHE A 85 0.67 11.69 11.24
C PHE A 85 0.58 11.33 12.72
N GLU A 86 1.35 12.03 13.53
CA GLU A 86 1.33 11.91 14.99
C GLU A 86 0.27 12.84 15.57
N HIS A 87 -0.48 12.35 16.57
CA HIS A 87 -1.42 13.20 17.30
C HIS A 87 -0.86 13.56 18.68
N PRO A 88 -1.06 14.81 19.14
CA PRO A 88 -0.60 15.28 20.44
C PRO A 88 -1.37 14.71 21.64
#